data_AF-A0A918ME09-F1
#
_entry.id   AF-A0A918ME09-F1
#
_cell.length_a   1.000
_cell.length_b   1.000
_cell.length_c   1.000
_cell.angle_alpha   90.00
_cell.angle_beta   90.00
_cell.angle_gamma   90.00
#
_symmetry.space_group_name_H-M   'P 1'
#
loop_
_entity.id
_entity.type
_entity.pdbx_description
1 polymer ?
#
loop_
_entity_poly.entity_id
_entity_poly.type
_entity_poly.pdbx_seq_one_letter_code
_entity_poly.pdbx_strand_id
1 'polypeptide(L)'
;MGRVLAMAAAAASPSRLGDAAEIEAVTDAMIRLLVGTPLRSDGQLTIKSLAQEADVKRNKLTHKHTGLKGLFYALVRMQDARPKVVDDLKRKNDELQHKLTRLSAQHNQLRTCFQQLVRVLHVLKAENQQLRQSAGSDGGIRVLPVQHQPKG
;
A
#
# COMPACT_ATOMS: atom_id res chain seq x y z
N MET A 1 56.66 10.85 -31.85
CA MET A 1 55.37 10.29 -31.35
C MET A 1 54.92 10.84 -29.98
N GLY A 2 55.58 11.85 -29.38
CA GLY A 2 55.23 12.34 -28.03
C GLY A 2 54.30 13.57 -27.92
N ARG A 3 54.02 14.30 -29.02
CA ARG A 3 53.23 15.56 -28.95
C ARG A 3 51.72 15.39 -29.11
N VAL A 4 51.25 14.27 -29.68
CA VAL A 4 49.82 14.04 -29.91
C VAL A 4 49.12 13.52 -28.64
N LEU A 5 49.83 12.75 -27.80
CA LEU A 5 49.30 12.32 -26.51
C LEU A 5 49.14 13.47 -25.50
N ALA A 6 50.01 14.50 -25.57
CA ALA A 6 49.94 15.66 -24.68
C ALA A 6 48.75 16.59 -25.00
N MET A 7 48.28 16.67 -26.26
CA MET A 7 47.09 17.45 -26.62
C MET A 7 45.78 16.76 -26.24
N ALA A 8 45.75 15.42 -26.18
CA ALA A 8 44.59 14.67 -25.71
C ALA A 8 44.35 14.84 -24.20
N ALA A 9 45.43 14.90 -23.41
CA ALA A 9 45.35 15.17 -21.96
C ALA A 9 44.92 16.62 -21.64
N ALA A 10 45.23 17.59 -22.51
CA ALA A 10 44.83 18.98 -22.36
C ALA A 10 43.35 19.26 -22.74
N ALA A 11 42.69 18.34 -23.45
CA ALA A 11 41.30 18.49 -23.88
C ALA A 11 40.26 18.17 -22.78
N ALA A 12 40.68 17.46 -21.72
CA ALA A 12 39.89 17.25 -20.52
C ALA A 12 40.17 18.38 -19.51
N SER A 13 39.79 19.61 -19.87
CA SER A 13 39.87 20.74 -18.94
C SER A 13 39.12 20.39 -17.64
N PRO A 14 39.65 20.72 -16.44
CA PRO A 14 39.03 20.36 -15.16
C PRO A 14 37.59 20.87 -15.01
N SER A 15 37.23 21.92 -15.75
CA SER A 15 35.86 22.44 -15.85
C SER A 15 34.87 21.45 -16.49
N ARG A 16 35.27 20.69 -17.53
CA ARG A 16 34.39 19.72 -18.21
C ARG A 16 34.08 18.51 -17.35
N LEU A 17 35.05 18.04 -16.56
CA LEU A 17 34.87 16.96 -15.60
C LEU A 17 33.91 17.37 -14.48
N GLY A 18 34.03 18.62 -13.99
CA GLY A 18 33.08 19.19 -13.04
C GLY A 18 31.67 19.32 -13.61
N ASP A 19 31.53 19.78 -14.86
CA ASP A 19 30.22 19.90 -15.50
C ASP A 19 29.57 18.52 -15.74
N ALA A 20 30.34 17.46 -16.04
CA ALA A 20 29.83 16.10 -16.19
C ALA A 20 29.30 15.51 -14.88
N ALA A 21 30.05 15.67 -13.78
CA ALA A 21 29.62 15.24 -12.45
C ALA A 21 28.36 16.00 -11.98
N GLU A 22 28.25 17.30 -12.30
CA GLU A 22 27.04 18.08 -12.03
C GLU A 22 25.83 17.56 -12.82
N ILE A 23 26.01 17.19 -14.10
CA ILE A 23 24.94 16.63 -14.93
C ILE A 23 24.47 15.29 -14.38
N GLU A 24 25.39 14.43 -13.96
CA GLU A 24 25.09 13.13 -13.35
C GLU A 24 24.29 13.32 -12.06
N ALA A 25 24.78 14.15 -11.13
CA ALA A 25 24.12 14.43 -9.87
C ALA A 25 22.68 14.98 -10.05
N VAL A 26 22.49 15.87 -11.04
CA VAL A 26 21.17 16.41 -11.37
C VAL A 26 20.26 15.33 -11.98
N THR A 27 20.78 14.48 -12.85
CA THR A 27 19.99 13.41 -13.48
C THR A 27 19.51 12.39 -12.43
N ASP A 28 20.40 12.00 -11.53
CA ASP A 28 20.09 11.11 -10.41
C ASP A 28 19.04 11.70 -9.46
N ALA A 29 19.18 12.99 -9.15
CA ALA A 29 18.19 13.72 -8.38
C ALA A 29 16.82 13.81 -9.08
N MET A 30 16.79 13.96 -10.40
CA MET A 30 15.55 13.94 -11.18
C MET A 30 14.84 12.59 -11.05
N ILE A 31 15.58 11.48 -11.14
CA ILE A 31 15.03 10.12 -10.99
C ILE A 31 14.42 9.97 -9.59
N ARG A 32 15.17 10.32 -8.54
CA ARG A 32 14.68 10.22 -7.15
C ARG A 32 13.41 11.04 -6.92
N LEU A 33 13.36 12.28 -7.42
CA LEU A 33 12.18 13.14 -7.31
C LEU A 33 10.97 12.57 -8.07
N LEU A 34 11.16 12.10 -9.31
CA LEU A 34 10.08 11.56 -10.13
C LEU A 34 9.55 10.22 -9.58
N VAL A 35 10.39 9.42 -8.93
CA VAL A 35 10.00 8.16 -8.28
C VAL A 35 9.38 8.40 -6.90
N GLY A 36 9.59 9.58 -6.30
CA GLY A 36 9.04 9.94 -4.98
C GLY A 36 9.90 9.46 -3.81
N THR A 37 11.21 9.31 -4.01
CA THR A 37 12.19 8.90 -2.97
C THR A 37 13.28 9.96 -2.77
N PRO A 38 12.93 11.21 -2.41
CA PRO A 38 13.90 12.28 -2.18
C PRO A 38 14.79 11.98 -0.95
N LEU A 39 16.07 12.33 -1.04
CA LEU A 39 17.05 12.15 0.04
C LEU A 39 17.39 13.46 0.75
N ARG A 40 17.39 14.59 0.03
CA ARG A 40 17.89 15.89 0.52
C ARG A 40 16.87 17.03 0.41
N SER A 41 15.80 16.83 -0.35
CA SER A 41 14.77 17.83 -0.62
C SER A 41 13.41 17.47 0.00
N ASP A 42 12.49 18.42 -0.08
CA ASP A 42 11.09 18.30 0.33
C ASP A 42 10.22 17.45 -0.63
N GLY A 43 10.82 16.86 -1.67
CA GLY A 43 10.15 16.00 -2.63
C GLY A 43 9.26 16.73 -3.65
N GLN A 44 9.23 18.06 -3.62
CA GLN A 44 8.41 18.82 -4.56
C GLN A 44 9.02 18.78 -5.97
N LEU A 45 8.18 18.71 -7.00
CA LEU A 45 8.63 18.69 -8.40
C LEU A 45 8.96 20.11 -8.92
N THR A 46 9.84 20.81 -8.20
CA THR A 46 10.28 22.17 -8.53
C THR A 46 11.79 22.23 -8.78
N ILE A 47 12.23 23.24 -9.53
CA ILE A 47 13.67 23.48 -9.78
C ILE A 47 14.44 23.77 -8.48
N LYS A 48 13.78 24.34 -7.46
CA LYS A 48 14.40 24.58 -6.16
C LYS A 48 14.71 23.25 -5.48
N SER A 49 13.72 22.36 -5.43
CA SER A 49 13.84 21.03 -4.82
C SER A 49 14.83 20.15 -5.60
N LEU A 50 14.84 20.23 -6.94
CA LEU A 50 15.83 19.55 -7.77
C LEU A 50 17.27 20.03 -7.50
N ALA A 51 17.46 21.34 -7.37
CA ALA A 51 18.77 21.90 -7.03
C ALA A 51 19.26 21.43 -5.66
N GLN A 52 18.34 21.41 -4.67
CA GLN A 52 18.62 20.93 -3.32
C GLN A 52 18.90 19.41 -3.30
N GLU A 53 18.15 18.62 -4.09
CA GLU A 53 18.30 17.17 -4.18
C GLU A 53 19.61 16.74 -4.84
N ALA A 54 20.06 17.52 -5.83
CA ALA A 54 21.32 17.31 -6.53
C ALA A 54 22.53 17.96 -5.84
N ASP A 55 22.31 18.69 -4.73
CA ASP A 55 23.34 19.47 -4.02
C ASP A 55 24.05 20.50 -4.92
N VAL A 56 23.30 21.11 -5.85
CA VAL A 56 23.81 22.14 -6.78
C VAL A 56 23.12 23.47 -6.57
N LYS A 57 23.81 24.57 -6.89
CA LYS A 57 23.20 25.90 -6.87
C LYS A 57 22.13 26.01 -7.97
N ARG A 58 20.94 26.53 -7.64
CA ARG A 58 19.84 26.78 -8.59
C ARG A 58 20.29 27.52 -9.86
N ASN A 59 21.21 28.47 -9.75
CA ASN A 59 21.73 29.23 -10.89
C ASN A 59 22.39 28.35 -11.97
N LYS A 60 22.92 27.19 -11.58
CA LYS A 60 23.47 26.21 -12.52
C LYS A 60 22.36 25.66 -13.43
N LEU A 61 21.20 25.33 -12.89
CA LEU A 61 20.05 24.82 -13.67
C LEU A 61 19.39 25.90 -14.54
N THR A 62 19.56 27.19 -14.22
CA THR A 62 18.95 28.30 -14.99
C THR A 62 19.89 28.94 -16.01
N HIS A 63 21.22 28.81 -15.86
CA HIS A 63 22.19 29.47 -16.73
C HIS A 63 23.20 28.52 -17.39
N LYS A 64 23.58 27.41 -16.76
CA LYS A 64 24.53 26.44 -17.34
C LYS A 64 23.83 25.23 -17.94
N HIS A 65 23.00 24.56 -17.14
CA HIS A 65 22.35 23.29 -17.46
C HIS A 65 20.86 23.52 -17.80
N THR A 66 20.57 24.49 -18.66
CA THR A 66 19.20 24.86 -19.03
C THR A 66 18.44 23.74 -19.74
N GLY A 67 19.16 22.85 -20.43
CA GLY A 67 18.60 21.63 -21.02
C GLY A 67 18.01 20.68 -19.97
N LEU A 68 18.69 20.50 -18.83
CA LEU A 68 18.19 19.65 -17.73
C LEU A 68 16.94 20.25 -17.09
N LYS A 69 16.87 21.58 -16.93
CA LYS A 69 15.63 22.27 -16.53
C LYS A 69 14.49 21.96 -17.50
N GLY A 70 14.75 22.04 -18.81
CA GLY A 70 13.76 21.75 -19.85
C GLY A 70 13.27 20.30 -19.79
N LEU A 71 14.20 19.35 -19.68
CA LEU A 71 13.92 17.92 -19.54
C LEU A 71 13.10 17.64 -18.28
N PHE A 72 13.49 18.22 -17.14
CA PHE A 72 12.77 18.06 -15.88
C PHE A 72 11.31 18.49 -16.00
N TYR A 73 11.05 19.68 -16.53
CA TYR A 73 9.67 20.12 -16.73
C TYR A 73 8.92 19.30 -17.77
N ALA A 74 9.58 18.76 -18.79
CA ALA A 74 8.94 17.85 -19.74
C ALA A 74 8.52 16.54 -19.05
N LEU A 75 9.39 15.95 -18.23
CA LEU A 75 9.11 14.74 -17.46
C LEU A 75 8.01 14.97 -16.42
N VAL A 76 8.04 16.09 -15.70
CA VAL A 76 6.99 16.48 -14.75
C VAL A 76 5.66 16.63 -15.49
N ARG A 77 5.61 17.31 -16.64
CA ARG A 77 4.38 17.39 -17.44
C ARG A 77 3.90 16.03 -17.95
N MET A 78 4.79 15.12 -18.30
CA MET A 78 4.42 13.75 -18.69
C MET A 78 3.87 12.95 -17.49
N GLN A 79 4.40 13.20 -16.29
CA GLN A 79 3.90 12.61 -15.05
C GLN A 79 2.58 13.24 -14.60
N ASP A 80 2.39 14.54 -14.78
CA ASP A 80 1.14 15.25 -14.48
C ASP A 80 0.07 14.97 -15.55
N ALA A 81 0.48 14.69 -16.79
CA ALA A 81 -0.39 14.15 -17.83
C ALA A 81 -0.81 12.70 -17.55
N ARG A 82 -0.42 12.11 -16.41
CA ARG A 82 -0.92 10.81 -15.95
C ARG A 82 -2.44 10.91 -15.78
N PRO A 83 -3.20 10.20 -16.62
CA PRO A 83 -4.61 10.49 -16.86
C PRO A 83 -5.46 10.05 -15.67
N LYS A 84 -6.65 10.65 -15.54
CA LYS A 84 -7.78 10.34 -14.62
C LYS A 84 -7.92 8.86 -14.22
N VAL A 85 -7.52 7.93 -15.10
CA VAL A 85 -7.38 6.49 -14.86
C VAL A 85 -6.63 6.15 -13.56
N VAL A 86 -5.59 6.89 -13.18
CA VAL A 86 -4.82 6.58 -11.95
C VAL A 86 -5.54 7.07 -10.70
N ASP A 87 -6.26 8.19 -10.79
CA ASP A 87 -7.14 8.63 -9.70
C ASP A 87 -8.34 7.69 -9.55
N ASP A 88 -8.90 7.22 -10.66
CA ASP A 88 -9.97 6.22 -10.66
C ASP A 88 -9.48 4.88 -10.13
N LEU A 89 -8.23 4.48 -10.42
CA LEU A 89 -7.62 3.28 -9.84
C LEU A 89 -7.36 3.42 -8.34
N LYS A 90 -6.91 4.60 -7.87
CA LYS A 90 -6.77 4.89 -6.43
C LYS A 90 -8.14 4.82 -5.73
N ARG A 91 -9.16 5.49 -6.28
CA ARG A 91 -10.54 5.43 -5.76
C ARG A 91 -11.07 3.99 -5.70
N LYS A 92 -10.87 3.20 -6.75
CA LYS A 92 -11.24 1.78 -6.76
C LYS A 92 -10.48 0.97 -5.72
N ASN A 93 -9.20 1.26 -5.49
CA ASN A 93 -8.41 0.60 -4.46
C ASN A 93 -8.97 0.93 -3.07
N ASP A 94 -9.25 2.21 -2.79
CA ASP A 94 -9.83 2.66 -1.53
C ASP A 94 -11.21 2.02 -1.30
N GLU A 95 -12.07 1.97 -2.34
CA GLU A 95 -13.36 1.26 -2.29
C GLU A 95 -13.20 -0.23 -1.98
N LEU A 96 -12.23 -0.90 -2.60
CA LEU A 96 -11.96 -2.32 -2.36
C LEU A 96 -11.43 -2.56 -0.94
N GLN A 97 -10.56 -1.69 -0.43
CA GLN A 97 -10.09 -1.75 0.96
C GLN A 97 -11.23 -1.55 1.96
N HIS A 98 -12.13 -0.59 1.71
CA HIS A 98 -13.34 -0.41 2.52
C HIS A 98 -14.26 -1.63 2.49
N LYS A 99 -14.43 -2.28 1.33
CA LYS A 99 -15.19 -3.53 1.23
C LYS A 99 -14.52 -4.66 2.01
N LEU A 100 -13.20 -4.79 1.94
CA LEU A 100 -12.44 -5.84 2.62
C LEU A 100 -12.50 -5.67 4.14
N THR A 101 -12.35 -4.44 4.64
CA THR A 101 -12.49 -4.14 6.08
C THR A 101 -13.91 -4.43 6.57
N ARG A 102 -14.94 -4.02 5.82
CA ARG A 102 -16.34 -4.33 6.13
C ARG A 102 -16.60 -5.85 6.15
N LEU A 103 -16.15 -6.57 5.13
CA LEU A 103 -16.37 -8.01 5.02
C LEU A 103 -15.64 -8.77 6.13
N SER A 104 -14.42 -8.34 6.47
CA SER A 104 -13.65 -8.91 7.59
C SER A 104 -14.36 -8.70 8.93
N ALA A 105 -14.93 -7.51 9.15
CA ALA A 105 -15.72 -7.22 10.34
C ALA A 105 -16.97 -8.12 10.42
N GLN A 106 -17.71 -8.26 9.31
CA GLN A 106 -18.88 -9.14 9.23
C GLN A 106 -18.52 -10.62 9.49
N HIS A 107 -17.42 -11.10 8.90
CA HIS A 107 -16.94 -12.46 9.12
C HIS A 107 -16.57 -12.70 10.59
N ASN A 108 -15.90 -11.75 11.23
CA ASN A 108 -15.55 -11.84 12.65
C ASN A 108 -16.78 -11.83 13.56
N GLN A 109 -17.80 -11.02 13.23
CA GLN A 109 -19.08 -11.01 13.94
C GLN A 109 -19.78 -12.37 13.83
N LEU A 110 -19.90 -12.90 12.60
CA LEU A 110 -20.54 -14.19 12.38
C LEU A 110 -19.81 -15.32 13.10
N ARG A 111 -18.48 -15.31 13.06
CA ARG A 111 -17.64 -16.27 13.80
C ARG A 111 -17.89 -16.19 15.31
N THR A 112 -18.03 -14.99 15.85
CA THR A 112 -18.32 -14.79 17.29
C THR A 112 -19.71 -15.32 17.65
N CYS A 113 -20.73 -15.00 16.86
CA CYS A 113 -22.08 -15.52 17.07
C CYS A 113 -22.13 -17.05 16.98
N PHE A 114 -21.45 -17.64 16.01
CA PHE A 114 -21.35 -19.09 15.88
C PHE A 114 -20.71 -19.73 17.12
N GLN A 115 -19.63 -19.16 17.63
CA GLN A 115 -18.97 -19.64 18.86
C GLN A 115 -19.89 -19.54 20.08
N GLN A 116 -20.69 -18.48 20.20
CA GLN A 116 -21.69 -18.34 21.26
C GLN A 116 -22.78 -19.41 21.15
N LEU A 117 -23.32 -19.65 19.96
CA LEU A 117 -24.33 -20.70 19.72
C LEU A 117 -23.78 -22.09 20.07
N VAL A 118 -22.56 -22.41 19.66
CA VAL A 118 -21.91 -23.69 20.02
C VAL A 118 -21.76 -23.83 21.53
N ARG A 119 -21.40 -22.74 22.25
CA ARG A 119 -21.32 -22.77 23.72
C ARG A 119 -22.68 -23.05 24.37
N VAL A 120 -23.74 -22.38 23.92
CA VAL A 120 -25.10 -22.61 24.43
C VAL A 120 -25.57 -24.04 24.14
N LEU A 121 -25.31 -24.55 22.94
CA LEU A 121 -25.62 -25.93 22.57
C LEU A 121 -24.91 -26.91 23.52
N HIS A 122 -23.63 -26.72 23.80
CA HIS A 122 -22.90 -27.58 24.74
C HIS A 122 -23.49 -27.56 26.15
N VAL A 123 -23.88 -26.39 26.66
CA VAL A 123 -24.55 -26.26 27.97
C VAL A 123 -25.88 -27.00 27.97
N LEU A 124 -26.75 -26.73 27.00
CA LEU A 124 -28.05 -27.39 26.88
C LEU A 124 -27.93 -28.91 26.72
N LYS A 125 -26.92 -29.38 25.99
CA LYS A 125 -26.63 -30.81 25.83
C LYS A 125 -26.23 -31.44 27.17
N ALA A 126 -25.39 -30.76 27.95
CA ALA A 126 -24.99 -31.22 29.28
C ALA A 126 -26.17 -31.26 30.25
N GLU A 127 -26.99 -30.20 30.27
CA GLU A 127 -28.21 -30.14 31.09
C GLU A 127 -29.22 -31.24 30.71
N ASN A 128 -29.45 -31.47 29.42
CA ASN A 128 -30.35 -32.52 28.96
C ASN A 128 -29.84 -33.92 29.37
N GLN A 129 -28.53 -34.14 29.28
CA GLN A 129 -27.91 -35.38 29.72
C GLN A 129 -28.08 -35.58 31.23
N GLN A 130 -27.87 -34.53 32.03
CA GLN A 130 -28.07 -34.58 33.48
C GLN A 130 -29.53 -34.87 33.84
N LEU A 131 -30.50 -34.22 33.19
CA LEU A 131 -31.93 -34.48 33.41
C LEU A 131 -32.32 -35.92 33.07
N ARG A 132 -31.80 -36.48 31.98
CA ARG A 132 -32.02 -37.89 31.60
C ARG A 132 -31.41 -38.86 32.61
N GLN A 133 -30.24 -38.54 33.14
CA GLN A 133 -29.60 -39.35 34.19
C GLN A 133 -30.40 -39.29 35.48
N SER A 134 -30.85 -38.11 35.91
CA SER A 134 -31.71 -37.95 37.10
C SER A 134 -33.07 -38.64 36.95
N ALA A 135 -33.71 -38.55 35.79
CA ALA A 135 -34.96 -39.26 35.50
C ALA A 135 -34.78 -40.79 35.37
N GLY A 136 -33.57 -41.25 35.02
CA GLY A 136 -33.21 -42.67 35.04
C GLY A 136 -32.88 -43.19 36.43
N SER A 137 -32.39 -42.33 37.34
CA SER A 137 -32.12 -42.68 38.74
C SER A 137 -33.35 -42.59 39.65
N ASP A 138 -34.31 -41.72 39.32
CA ASP A 138 -35.60 -41.60 40.01
C ASP A 138 -36.56 -42.64 39.40
N GLY A 139 -36.36 -43.90 39.80
CA GLY A 139 -37.05 -45.06 39.24
C GLY A 139 -38.58 -44.95 39.30
N GLY A 140 -39.21 -44.65 38.16
CA GLY A 140 -40.66 -44.64 38.06
C GLY A 140 -41.22 -44.01 36.79
N ILE A 141 -40.78 -44.43 35.60
CA ILE A 141 -41.41 -43.97 34.35
C ILE A 141 -42.81 -44.60 34.24
N ARG A 142 -43.84 -43.87 34.68
CA ARG A 142 -45.25 -44.15 34.35
C ARG A 142 -45.53 -43.60 32.95
N VAL A 143 -45.59 -44.49 31.96
CA VAL A 143 -46.08 -44.17 30.62
C VAL A 143 -47.56 -43.79 30.73
N LEU A 144 -47.90 -42.55 30.40
CA LEU A 144 -49.29 -42.10 30.26
C LEU A 144 -49.87 -42.68 28.96
N PRO A 145 -50.93 -43.51 29.02
CA PRO A 145 -51.53 -44.06 27.81
C PRO A 145 -52.28 -42.96 27.06
N VAL A 146 -51.87 -42.70 25.82
CA VAL A 146 -52.64 -41.91 24.87
C VAL A 146 -53.88 -42.71 24.49
N GLN A 147 -55.05 -42.33 24.99
CA GLN A 147 -56.32 -42.88 24.53
C GLN A 147 -56.61 -42.33 23.12
N HIS A 148 -56.51 -43.20 22.12
CA HIS A 148 -57.02 -42.93 20.78
C HIS A 148 -58.51 -43.28 20.78
N GLN A 149 -59.39 -42.27 20.77
CA GLN A 149 -60.81 -42.50 20.48
C GLN A 149 -61.02 -42.50 18.96
N PRO A 150 -61.53 -43.59 18.36
CA PRO A 150 -62.02 -43.56 17.00
C PRO A 150 -63.46 -43.03 16.99
N LYS A 151 -63.76 -42.08 16.10
CA LYS A 151 -65.13 -41.73 15.73
C LYS A 151 -65.50 -42.51 14.47
N GLY A 152 -66.49 -43.38 14.60
CA GLY A 152 -67.25 -43.94 13.48
C GLY A 152 -68.27 -42.96 12.95
#